data_AF-A0A7Y0SFN6-F1
#
_entry.id   AF-A0A7Y0SFN6-F1
#
_cell.length_a   1.000
_cell.length_b   1.000
_cell.length_c   1.000
_cell.angle_alpha   90.00
_cell.angle_beta   90.00
_cell.angle_gamma   90.00
#
_symmetry.space_group_name_H-M   'P 1'
#
loop_
_entity.id
_entity.type
_entity.pdbx_description
1 polymer ?
#
loop_
_entity_poly.entity_id
_entity_poly.type
_entity_poly.pdbx_seq_one_letter_code
_entity_poly.pdbx_strand_id
1 'polypeptide(L)'
;GAEELEGIEAKAKASGASECYIADLKEEMVADYIYPTLKTGAYYEGKYLLGTSMARPIIAKAQVEVARKVGADALCHGCTGKGNDQV
;
A
#
# COMPACT_ATOMS: atom_id res chain seq x y z
N GLY A 1 7.05 7.96 -9.10
CA GLY A 1 7.25 9.26 -8.43
C GLY A 1 5.97 10.07 -8.50
N ALA A 2 5.97 11.37 -8.20
CA ALA A 2 4.76 12.21 -8.31
C ALA A 2 4.14 12.18 -9.73
N GLU A 3 4.97 12.02 -10.75
CA GLU A 3 4.56 11.82 -12.15
C GLU A 3 3.69 10.57 -12.37
N GLU A 4 3.86 9.51 -11.56
CA GLU A 4 3.03 8.29 -11.66
C GLU A 4 1.58 8.52 -11.21
N LEU A 5 1.34 9.58 -10.43
CA LEU A 5 0.01 9.95 -9.95
C LEU A 5 -0.71 10.87 -10.95
N GLU A 6 -0.01 11.41 -11.93
CA GLU A 6 -0.61 12.29 -12.93
C GLU A 6 -1.64 11.51 -13.77
N GLY A 7 -2.87 12.03 -13.82
CA GLY A 7 -3.97 11.41 -14.56
C GLY A 7 -4.55 10.14 -13.93
N ILE A 8 -4.09 9.70 -12.75
CA ILE A 8 -4.57 8.46 -12.12
C ILE A 8 -6.06 8.53 -11.78
N GLU A 9 -6.54 9.66 -11.29
CA GLU A 9 -7.96 9.86 -10.97
C GLU A 9 -8.81 9.83 -12.24
N ALA A 10 -8.40 10.55 -13.29
CA ALA A 10 -9.10 10.55 -14.58
C ALA A 10 -9.19 9.13 -15.16
N LYS A 11 -8.09 8.37 -15.10
CA LYS A 11 -8.04 6.96 -15.54
C LYS A 11 -8.97 6.07 -14.71
N ALA A 12 -8.99 6.23 -13.37
CA ALA A 12 -9.86 5.46 -12.49
C ALA A 12 -11.34 5.72 -12.80
N LYS A 13 -11.73 6.99 -12.95
CA LYS A 13 -13.09 7.39 -13.33
C LYS A 13 -13.48 6.87 -14.71
N ALA A 14 -12.58 6.99 -15.70
CA ALA A 14 -12.80 6.44 -17.04
C ALA A 14 -12.95 4.91 -17.06
N SER A 15 -12.38 4.23 -16.06
CA SER A 15 -12.50 2.78 -15.85
C SER A 15 -13.73 2.37 -15.04
N GLY A 16 -14.59 3.33 -14.65
CA GLY A 16 -15.86 3.09 -13.95
C GLY A 16 -15.82 3.27 -12.43
N ALA A 17 -14.74 3.77 -11.84
CA ALA A 17 -14.69 4.07 -10.41
C ALA A 17 -15.66 5.22 -10.05
N SER A 18 -16.42 5.07 -8.96
CA SER A 18 -17.26 6.16 -8.44
C SER A 18 -16.44 7.23 -7.75
N GLU A 19 -15.30 6.90 -7.15
CA GLU A 19 -14.40 7.78 -6.40
C GLU A 19 -12.94 7.30 -6.54
N CYS A 20 -11.97 8.20 -6.36
CA CYS A 20 -10.54 7.87 -6.36
C CYS A 20 -9.87 8.54 -5.17
N TYR A 21 -9.08 7.79 -4.41
CA TYR A 21 -8.37 8.28 -3.22
C TYR A 21 -6.88 8.10 -3.42
N ILE A 22 -6.12 9.19 -3.29
CA ILE A 22 -4.66 9.19 -3.31
C ILE A 22 -4.19 9.44 -1.88
N ALA A 23 -3.53 8.45 -1.26
CA ALA A 23 -2.99 8.55 0.08
C ALA A 23 -1.48 8.82 0.04
N ASP A 24 -1.03 9.94 0.61
CA ASP A 24 0.40 10.16 0.87
C ASP A 24 0.78 9.48 2.20
N LEU A 25 1.46 8.35 2.08
CA LEU A 25 1.85 7.50 3.21
C LEU A 25 3.36 7.54 3.50
N LYS A 26 4.13 8.45 2.87
CA LYS A 26 5.60 8.43 2.94
C LYS A 26 6.11 8.62 4.38
N GLU A 27 5.62 9.65 5.07
CA GLU A 27 6.08 9.97 6.43
C GLU A 27 5.70 8.86 7.42
N GLU A 28 4.47 8.35 7.35
CA GLU A 28 4.01 7.23 8.18
C GLU A 28 4.81 5.96 7.88
N MET A 29 5.09 5.66 6.60
CA MET A 29 5.93 4.53 6.22
C MET A 29 7.32 4.61 6.85
N VAL A 30 7.92 5.79 6.85
CA VAL A 30 9.24 6.01 7.45
C VAL A 30 9.18 5.85 8.97
N ALA A 31 8.26 6.56 9.62
CA ALA A 31 8.16 6.63 11.07
C ALA A 31 7.74 5.29 11.72
N ASP A 32 6.74 4.63 11.14
CA ASP A 32 6.02 3.53 11.81
C ASP A 32 6.39 2.15 11.26
N TYR A 33 7.04 2.06 10.09
CA TYR A 33 7.39 0.78 9.48
C TYR A 33 8.90 0.64 9.25
N ILE A 34 9.54 1.61 8.58
CA ILE A 34 10.97 1.54 8.25
C ILE A 34 11.82 1.65 9.52
N TYR A 35 11.67 2.71 10.31
CA TYR A 35 12.50 2.89 11.50
C TYR A 35 12.36 1.77 12.53
N PRO A 36 11.15 1.28 12.86
CA PRO A 36 11.01 0.15 13.78
C PRO A 36 11.67 -1.12 13.23
N THR A 37 11.50 -1.42 11.95
CA THR A 37 12.11 -2.61 11.32
C THR A 37 13.63 -2.52 11.34
N LEU A 38 14.21 -1.37 10.98
CA LEU A 38 15.67 -1.17 11.01
C LEU A 38 16.26 -1.36 12.41
N LYS A 39 15.58 -0.88 13.46
CA LYS A 39 16.03 -1.05 14.85
C LYS A 39 16.15 -2.51 15.28
N THR A 40 15.42 -3.42 14.66
CA THR A 40 15.51 -4.86 14.97
C THR A 40 16.71 -5.55 14.32
N GLY A 41 17.36 -4.90 13.34
CA GLY A 41 18.38 -5.53 12.51
C GLY A 41 17.80 -6.54 11.51
N ALA A 42 16.50 -6.44 11.18
CA ALA A 42 15.82 -7.38 10.29
C ALA A 42 16.46 -7.40 8.89
N TYR A 43 16.89 -8.61 8.48
CA TYR A 43 17.44 -8.86 7.16
C TYR A 43 17.06 -10.28 6.73
N TYR A 44 16.21 -10.38 5.72
CA TYR A 44 15.72 -11.67 5.25
C TYR A 44 16.85 -12.42 4.54
N GLU A 45 17.08 -13.66 4.97
CA GLU A 45 18.13 -14.56 4.47
C GLU A 45 19.53 -13.92 4.39
N GLY A 46 19.80 -12.96 5.28
CA GLY A 46 21.07 -12.25 5.30
C GLY A 46 21.37 -11.46 4.02
N LYS A 47 20.35 -11.11 3.21
CA LYS A 47 20.51 -10.38 1.93
C LYS A 47 19.45 -9.32 1.61
N TYR A 48 18.24 -9.40 2.17
CA TYR A 48 17.14 -8.54 1.75
C TYR A 48 16.55 -7.69 2.90
N LEU A 49 16.52 -6.36 2.73
CA LEU A 49 16.02 -5.39 3.73
C LEU A 49 14.49 -5.23 3.73
N LEU A 50 13.73 -6.24 3.30
CA LEU A 50 12.27 -6.29 3.49
C LEU A 50 11.46 -5.13 2.87
N GLY A 51 12.00 -4.43 1.86
CA GLY A 51 11.39 -3.20 1.32
C GLY A 51 9.94 -3.37 0.85
N THR A 52 9.65 -4.42 0.08
CA THR A 52 8.30 -4.71 -0.43
C THR A 52 7.37 -5.13 0.70
N SER A 53 7.83 -6.04 1.57
CA SER A 53 7.02 -6.55 2.68
C SER A 53 6.66 -5.47 3.70
N MET A 54 7.50 -4.45 3.91
CA MET A 54 7.17 -3.34 4.80
C MET A 54 6.07 -2.42 4.24
N ALA A 55 5.95 -2.31 2.91
CA ALA A 55 4.95 -1.45 2.29
C ALA A 55 3.54 -2.07 2.30
N ARG A 56 3.40 -3.39 2.35
CA ARG A 56 2.08 -4.06 2.25
C ARG A 56 1.16 -3.73 3.44
N PRO A 57 1.60 -3.80 4.70
CA PRO A 57 0.74 -3.50 5.84
C PRO A 57 0.18 -2.08 5.85
N ILE A 58 1.00 -1.06 5.52
CA ILE A 58 0.53 0.34 5.49
C ILE A 58 -0.47 0.59 4.36
N ILE A 59 -0.27 -0.02 3.18
CA ILE A 59 -1.23 0.07 2.06
C ILE A 59 -2.55 -0.61 2.44
N ALA A 60 -2.49 -1.79 3.05
CA ALA A 60 -3.68 -2.52 3.51
C ALA A 60 -4.44 -1.74 4.60
N LYS A 61 -3.73 -1.11 5.54
CA LYS A 61 -4.32 -0.22 6.55
C LYS A 61 -5.07 0.93 5.90
N ALA A 62 -4.43 1.69 5.01
CA ALA A 62 -5.06 2.80 4.30
C ALA A 62 -6.29 2.36 3.48
N GLN A 63 -6.22 1.18 2.86
CA GLN A 63 -7.34 0.61 2.11
C GLN A 63 -8.54 0.32 3.02
N VAL A 64 -8.32 -0.27 4.19
CA VAL A 64 -9.37 -0.54 5.19
C VAL A 64 -9.96 0.76 5.74
N GLU A 65 -9.15 1.78 5.98
CA GLU A 65 -9.62 3.10 6.44
C GLU A 65 -10.54 3.76 5.43
N VAL A 66 -10.17 3.74 4.14
CA VAL A 66 -11.03 4.26 3.07
C VAL A 66 -12.32 3.45 2.97
N ALA A 67 -12.25 2.11 2.99
CA ALA A 67 -13.44 1.27 2.93
C ALA A 67 -14.44 1.56 4.06
N ARG A 68 -13.95 1.74 5.29
CA ARG A 68 -14.79 2.14 6.42
C ARG A 68 -15.41 3.53 6.22
N LYS A 69 -14.62 4.49 5.71
CA LYS A 69 -15.08 5.86 5.45
C LYS A 69 -16.21 5.90 4.42
N VAL A 70 -16.12 5.09 3.37
CA VAL A 70 -17.14 5.06 2.29
C VAL A 70 -18.24 4.03 2.51
N GLY A 71 -18.16 3.24 3.59
CA GLY A 71 -19.13 2.19 3.90
C GLY A 71 -19.09 0.99 2.94
N ALA A 72 -17.90 0.61 2.46
CA ALA A 72 -17.74 -0.54 1.57
C ALA A 72 -17.81 -1.87 2.34
N ASP A 73 -18.53 -2.84 1.78
CA ASP A 73 -18.67 -4.19 2.34
C ASP A 73 -17.52 -5.13 1.96
N ALA A 74 -16.74 -4.77 0.92
CA ALA A 74 -15.70 -5.62 0.36
C ALA A 74 -14.46 -4.81 -0.06
N LEU A 75 -13.33 -5.51 -0.08
CA LEU A 75 -12.03 -5.03 -0.56
C LEU A 75 -11.51 -5.97 -1.65
N CYS A 76 -10.67 -5.45 -2.54
CA CYS A 76 -9.99 -6.24 -3.56
C CYS A 76 -8.54 -5.79 -3.72
N HIS A 77 -7.69 -6.70 -4.18
CA HIS A 77 -6.30 -6.41 -4.56
C HIS A 77 -5.94 -7.21 -5.81
N GLY A 78 -4.91 -6.77 -6.54
CA GLY A 78 -4.46 -7.39 -7.80
C GLY A 78 -3.27 -8.32 -7.66
N CYS A 79 -2.96 -8.84 -6.47
CA CYS A 79 -1.79 -9.71 -6.30
C CYS A 79 -2.03 -11.07 -6.97
N THR A 80 -0.94 -11.69 -7.46
CA THR A 80 -1.03 -13.02 -8.07
C THR A 80 -1.13 -14.13 -7.02
N GLY A 81 -1.69 -15.28 -7.42
CA GLY A 81 -1.84 -16.48 -6.58
C GLY A 81 -0.54 -17.18 -6.15
N LYS A 82 0.63 -16.72 -6.61
CA LYS A 82 1.93 -17.36 -6.36
C LYS A 82 2.92 -16.47 -5.61
N GLY A 83 2.58 -15.20 -5.36
CA GLY A 83 3.45 -14.24 -4.71
C GLY A 83 3.20 -14.13 -3.21
N ASN A 84 4.14 -13.52 -2.49
CA ASN A 84 4.01 -13.28 -1.04
C ASN A 84 3.00 -12.16 -0.72
N ASP A 85 2.79 -11.21 -1.64
CA ASP A 85 1.96 -10.01 -1.40
C ASP A 85 0.45 -10.29 -1.27
N GLN A 86 -0.01 -11.51 -1.57
CA GLN A 86 -1.40 -11.91 -1.36
C GLN A 86 -1.67 -12.37 0.09
N VAL A 87 -0.60 -12.65 0.84
CA VAL A 87 -0.63 -13.10 2.24
C VAL A 87 -0.66 -11.87 3.14
#